data_AF-A0A7V4UX81-F1
#
_entry.id   AF-A0A7V4UX81-F1
#
_cell.length_a   1.000
_cell.length_b   1.000
_cell.length_c   1.000
_cell.angle_alpha   90.00
_cell.angle_beta   90.00
_cell.angle_gamma   90.00
#
_symmetry.space_group_name_H-M   'P 1'
#
loop_
_entity.id
_entity.type
_entity.pdbx_description
1 polymer ?
#
loop_
_entity_poly.entity_id
_entity_poly.type
_entity_poly.pdbx_seq_one_letter_code
_entity_poly.pdbx_strand_id
1 'polypeptide(L)'
;MDFPVRLNAGMFCKSYCHRTLLFECITLRKTAPLVFGSLSVVRQNIRCYNNEPNVRIMNTNMNEVQLHLYDPRRNAQQIVETINSSGRLQQRLEEIQSHYESHLDQAIGVSLVDKSGNSLSVGLGKSEWALIYSRMVSGELVEQYASLGDDSREGSVAFYFEQWTDIPRKWLIPQSLAKEAVNEWFRSGKLSEVIRWTSDAY
;
A
#
# COMPACT_ATOMS: atom_id res chain seq x y z
N MET A 1 -24.35 -2.78 -50.54
CA MET A 1 -25.24 -2.14 -49.55
C MET A 1 -24.69 -2.50 -48.19
N ASP A 2 -23.86 -1.59 -47.69
CA ASP A 2 -23.39 -1.52 -46.30
C ASP A 2 -24.52 -1.10 -45.38
N PHE A 3 -24.54 -1.62 -44.14
CA PHE A 3 -24.53 -0.78 -42.93
C PHE A 3 -23.86 -1.56 -41.77
N PRO A 4 -23.12 -0.87 -40.88
CA PRO A 4 -22.05 -1.48 -40.10
C PRO A 4 -22.43 -1.80 -38.65
N VAL A 5 -21.67 -2.75 -38.09
CA VAL A 5 -21.65 -3.17 -36.69
C VAL A 5 -20.97 -2.10 -35.83
N ARG A 6 -21.63 -1.65 -34.76
CA ARG A 6 -21.02 -0.81 -33.70
C ARG A 6 -20.44 -1.70 -32.61
N LEU A 7 -19.12 -1.65 -32.45
CA LEU A 7 -18.39 -2.11 -31.26
C LEU A 7 -18.18 -0.91 -30.33
N ASN A 8 -18.65 -1.00 -29.09
CA ASN A 8 -18.29 -0.07 -28.02
C ASN A 8 -16.97 -0.54 -27.39
N ALA A 9 -15.88 0.16 -27.71
CA ALA A 9 -14.61 0.08 -27.00
C ALA A 9 -14.50 1.28 -26.05
N GLY A 10 -14.65 1.04 -24.76
CA GLY A 10 -14.36 2.01 -23.71
C GLY A 10 -12.88 1.95 -23.34
N MET A 11 -12.03 2.69 -24.06
CA MET A 11 -10.67 3.02 -23.65
C MET A 11 -10.71 4.18 -22.63
N PHE A 12 -10.22 3.95 -21.41
CA PHE A 12 -9.81 5.04 -20.52
C PHE A 12 -8.30 5.25 -20.67
N CYS A 13 -7.91 6.37 -21.30
CA CYS A 13 -6.52 6.76 -21.45
C CYS A 13 -6.23 8.01 -20.59
N LYS A 14 -5.30 7.82 -19.66
CA LYS A 14 -4.42 8.74 -18.91
C LYS A 14 -4.56 10.24 -19.20
N SER A 15 -4.92 11.02 -18.18
CA SER A 15 -4.58 12.44 -18.09
C SER A 15 -3.27 12.62 -17.32
N TYR A 16 -2.22 13.02 -18.04
CA TYR A 16 -1.01 13.63 -17.49
C TYR A 16 -1.32 15.06 -17.06
N CYS A 17 -1.10 15.39 -15.78
CA CYS A 17 -1.18 16.77 -15.30
C CYS A 17 0.22 17.33 -15.09
N HIS A 18 0.66 18.15 -16.04
CA HIS A 18 1.85 18.98 -15.97
C HIS A 18 1.63 20.12 -14.96
N ARG A 19 2.49 20.26 -13.94
CA ARG A 19 2.63 21.55 -13.24
C ARG A 19 4.07 21.80 -12.79
N THR A 20 4.77 22.51 -13.65
CA THR A 20 5.98 23.27 -13.36
C THR A 20 5.59 24.46 -12.47
N LEU A 21 6.14 24.56 -11.26
CA LEU A 21 6.08 25.78 -10.45
C LEU A 21 7.49 26.36 -10.35
N LEU A 22 7.82 27.25 -11.29
CA LEU A 22 8.87 28.25 -11.13
C LEU A 22 8.27 29.40 -10.32
N PHE A 23 8.83 29.65 -9.14
CA PHE A 23 8.56 30.84 -8.35
C PHE A 23 9.36 32.01 -8.94
N GLU A 24 8.72 32.86 -9.75
CA GLU A 24 9.15 34.24 -9.96
C GLU A 24 8.22 35.16 -9.17
N CYS A 25 8.77 35.78 -8.14
CA CYS A 25 8.11 36.83 -7.36
C CYS A 25 8.57 38.17 -7.94
N ILE A 26 7.77 38.78 -8.82
CA ILE A 26 7.98 40.17 -9.26
C ILE A 26 6.71 40.96 -8.95
N THR A 27 6.76 41.70 -7.85
CA THR A 27 5.75 42.70 -7.49
C THR A 27 6.08 44.01 -8.21
N LEU A 28 5.37 44.30 -9.29
CA LEU A 28 5.44 45.58 -10.00
C LEU A 28 4.50 46.60 -9.33
N ARG A 29 5.07 47.62 -8.66
CA ARG A 29 4.40 48.92 -8.44
C ARG A 29 5.15 50.01 -9.21
N LYS A 30 4.40 50.75 -10.03
CA LYS A 30 4.81 51.91 -10.82
C LYS A 30 5.25 53.07 -9.91
N THR A 31 6.38 53.71 -10.23
CA THR A 31 6.53 55.18 -10.44
C THR A 31 7.95 55.51 -10.95
N ALA A 32 7.98 56.30 -12.02
CA ALA A 32 9.00 57.13 -12.72
C ALA A 32 10.49 57.26 -12.25
N PRO A 33 11.38 57.75 -13.15
CA PRO A 33 12.82 57.48 -13.17
C PRO A 33 13.69 58.58 -12.53
N LEU A 34 14.97 58.28 -12.22
CA LEU A 34 16.18 59.09 -12.49
C LEU A 34 17.43 58.53 -11.74
N VAL A 35 18.52 58.35 -12.49
CA VAL A 35 19.94 58.69 -12.18
C VAL A 35 20.78 57.82 -11.21
N PHE A 36 21.88 57.33 -11.80
CA PHE A 36 23.24 57.03 -11.30
C PHE A 36 23.48 56.66 -9.82
N GLY A 37 24.20 55.55 -9.64
CA GLY A 37 25.00 55.33 -8.43
C GLY A 37 25.55 53.91 -8.37
N SER A 38 26.88 53.79 -8.40
CA SER A 38 27.63 52.54 -8.21
C SER A 38 27.20 51.83 -6.92
N LEU A 39 26.87 50.55 -7.00
CA LEU A 39 26.66 49.72 -5.82
C LEU A 39 27.78 48.68 -5.68
N SER A 40 28.57 48.92 -4.65
CA SER A 40 29.59 48.05 -4.09
C SER A 40 28.99 46.69 -3.75
N VAL A 41 29.64 45.61 -4.22
CA VAL A 41 29.29 44.24 -3.84
C VAL A 41 29.71 44.02 -2.39
N VAL A 42 28.77 44.20 -1.46
CA VAL A 42 28.92 43.74 -0.07
C VAL A 42 28.63 42.25 -0.05
N ARG A 43 29.69 41.42 -0.05
CA ARG A 43 29.57 39.99 0.29
C ARG A 43 29.19 39.85 1.76
N GLN A 44 27.90 39.69 2.05
CA GLN A 44 27.47 39.18 3.35
C GLN A 44 27.66 37.66 3.36
N ASN A 45 28.57 37.20 4.22
CA ASN A 45 28.69 35.80 4.59
C ASN A 45 27.40 35.38 5.31
N ILE A 46 26.47 34.78 4.57
CA ILE A 46 25.33 34.06 5.17
C ILE A 46 25.89 32.79 5.78
N ARG A 47 26.12 32.79 7.10
CA ARG A 47 26.24 31.56 7.88
C ARG A 47 24.86 30.90 7.89
N CYS A 48 24.69 29.88 7.07
CA CYS A 48 23.58 28.94 7.22
C CYS A 48 23.78 28.21 8.56
N TYR A 49 23.05 28.63 9.60
CA TYR A 49 22.86 27.79 10.75
C TYR A 49 21.98 26.62 10.31
N ASN A 50 22.59 25.43 10.19
CA ASN A 50 21.88 24.17 10.11
C ASN A 50 21.17 23.93 11.45
N ASN A 51 20.01 24.54 11.64
CA ASN A 51 19.03 24.00 12.55
C ASN A 51 18.35 22.86 11.80
N GLU A 52 18.91 21.65 11.96
CA GLU A 52 18.15 20.44 11.69
C GLU A 52 16.84 20.54 12.48
N PRO A 53 15.66 20.52 11.84
CA PRO A 53 14.48 20.21 12.60
C PRO A 53 14.70 18.78 13.09
N ASN A 54 14.84 18.64 14.41
CA ASN A 54 14.55 17.39 15.11
C ASN A 54 13.09 17.04 14.77
N VAL A 55 12.88 16.44 13.60
CA VAL A 55 11.66 15.73 13.27
C VAL A 55 11.72 14.50 14.15
N ARG A 56 11.28 14.67 15.40
CA ARG A 56 10.67 13.57 16.14
C ARG A 56 9.55 13.09 15.23
N ILE A 57 9.81 12.01 14.50
CA ILE A 57 8.77 11.15 13.96
C ILE A 57 8.02 10.68 15.20
N MET A 58 7.00 11.43 15.57
CA MET A 58 6.10 11.02 16.63
C MET A 58 5.48 9.72 16.14
N ASN A 59 5.76 8.67 16.89
CA ASN A 59 5.25 7.33 16.71
C ASN A 59 3.72 7.42 16.58
N THR A 60 3.21 7.48 15.35
CA THR A 60 1.79 7.37 15.06
C THR A 60 1.42 5.95 15.38
N ASN A 61 0.84 5.73 16.55
CA ASN A 61 0.21 4.47 16.92
C ASN A 61 -0.63 3.99 15.73
N MET A 62 -0.21 2.89 15.09
CA MET A 62 -0.91 2.17 14.01
C MET A 62 -2.19 1.49 14.51
N ASN A 63 -2.90 2.09 15.48
CA ASN A 63 -4.02 1.46 16.15
C ASN A 63 -5.30 1.50 15.31
N GLU A 64 -5.20 1.67 13.99
CA GLU A 64 -6.34 1.71 13.10
C GLU A 64 -5.90 1.32 11.69
N VAL A 65 -6.44 0.21 11.20
CA VAL A 65 -6.31 -0.23 9.81
C VAL A 65 -7.70 -0.43 9.22
N GLN A 66 -7.81 -0.27 7.91
CA GLN A 66 -9.00 -0.69 7.17
C GLN A 66 -8.81 -2.12 6.69
N LEU A 67 -9.71 -3.02 7.06
CA LEU A 67 -9.81 -4.35 6.49
C LEU A 67 -10.71 -4.29 5.27
N HIS A 68 -10.16 -4.67 4.12
CA HIS A 68 -10.82 -4.74 2.82
C HIS A 68 -11.01 -6.22 2.47
N LEU A 69 -12.25 -6.66 2.36
CA LEU A 69 -12.61 -8.02 1.95
C LEU A 69 -13.42 -7.97 0.66
N TYR A 70 -13.00 -8.74 -0.32
CA TYR A 70 -13.71 -8.91 -1.58
C TYR A 70 -14.56 -10.19 -1.51
N ASP A 71 -15.89 -10.05 -1.42
CA ASP A 71 -16.79 -11.21 -1.29
C ASP A 71 -17.28 -11.66 -2.69
N PRO A 72 -16.81 -12.82 -3.22
CA PRO A 72 -17.24 -13.34 -4.53
C PRO A 72 -18.75 -13.54 -4.61
N ARG A 73 -19.40 -13.84 -3.49
CA ARG A 73 -20.82 -14.23 -3.45
C ARG A 73 -21.75 -13.03 -3.48
N ARG A 74 -21.23 -11.84 -3.18
CA ARG A 74 -22.00 -10.58 -3.17
C ARG A 74 -21.79 -9.78 -4.44
N ASN A 75 -21.66 -10.43 -5.60
CA ASN A 75 -21.29 -9.79 -6.86
C ASN A 75 -20.02 -8.93 -6.68
N ALA A 76 -18.98 -9.48 -6.05
CA ALA A 76 -17.70 -8.78 -5.92
C ALA A 76 -17.77 -7.48 -5.10
N GLN A 77 -18.70 -7.36 -4.16
CA GLN A 77 -18.75 -6.21 -3.26
C GLN A 77 -17.55 -6.20 -2.31
N GLN A 78 -16.95 -5.01 -2.19
CA GLN A 78 -15.90 -4.72 -1.22
C GLN A 78 -16.53 -4.37 0.13
N ILE A 79 -16.23 -5.18 1.14
CA ILE A 79 -16.56 -4.89 2.54
C ILE A 79 -15.35 -4.17 3.13
N VAL A 80 -15.56 -2.97 3.68
CA VAL A 80 -14.53 -2.17 4.34
C VAL A 80 -14.89 -2.01 5.81
N GLU A 81 -14.01 -2.47 6.69
CA GLU A 81 -14.18 -2.44 8.14
C GLU A 81 -13.01 -1.72 8.81
N THR A 82 -13.27 -0.83 9.77
CA THR A 82 -12.22 -0.23 10.59
C THR A 82 -11.90 -1.13 11.77
N ILE A 83 -10.63 -1.53 11.92
CA ILE A 83 -10.15 -2.38 13.00
C ILE A 83 -9.12 -1.61 13.82
N ASN A 84 -9.36 -1.52 15.13
CA ASN A 84 -8.57 -0.69 16.03
C ASN A 84 -7.86 -1.44 17.17
N SER A 85 -7.95 -2.77 17.19
CA SER A 85 -7.22 -3.61 18.14
C SER A 85 -6.77 -4.92 17.50
N SER A 86 -5.61 -5.41 17.93
CA SER A 86 -5.05 -6.67 17.44
C SER A 86 -5.95 -7.86 17.78
N GLY A 87 -6.55 -7.89 18.97
CA GLY A 87 -7.50 -8.92 19.36
C GLY A 87 -8.71 -8.99 18.43
N ARG A 88 -9.30 -7.83 18.09
CA ARG A 88 -10.42 -7.79 17.13
C ARG A 88 -9.97 -8.18 15.72
N LEU A 89 -8.77 -7.78 15.30
CA LEU A 89 -8.20 -8.17 14.01
C LEU A 89 -8.11 -9.69 13.89
N GLN A 90 -7.47 -10.36 14.86
CA GLN A 90 -7.29 -11.81 14.83
C GLN A 90 -8.62 -12.54 14.82
N GLN A 91 -9.54 -12.14 15.70
CA GLN A 91 -10.89 -12.69 15.72
C GLN A 91 -11.58 -12.53 14.36
N ARG A 92 -11.46 -11.35 13.73
CA ARG A 92 -12.11 -11.09 12.45
C ARG A 92 -11.54 -11.92 11.31
N LEU A 93 -10.22 -12.10 11.26
CA LEU A 93 -9.57 -12.96 10.26
C LEU A 93 -10.02 -14.42 10.41
N GLU A 94 -10.16 -14.91 11.65
CA GLU A 94 -10.67 -16.26 11.94
C GLU A 94 -12.15 -16.43 11.56
N GLU A 95 -13.00 -15.44 11.86
CA GLU A 95 -14.40 -15.41 11.43
C GLU A 95 -14.51 -15.51 9.90
N ILE A 96 -13.70 -14.72 9.17
CA ILE A 96 -13.66 -14.73 7.71
C ILE A 96 -13.18 -16.10 7.20
N GLN A 97 -12.04 -16.58 7.70
CA GLN A 97 -11.49 -17.89 7.30
C GLN A 97 -12.51 -19.01 7.46
N SER A 98 -13.12 -19.14 8.66
CA SER A 98 -14.10 -20.19 8.96
C SER A 98 -15.34 -20.08 8.08
N HIS A 99 -15.79 -18.86 7.82
CA HIS A 99 -16.95 -18.62 6.97
C HIS A 99 -16.70 -19.06 5.52
N TYR A 100 -15.53 -18.78 4.96
CA TYR A 100 -15.25 -19.14 3.55
C TYR A 100 -14.78 -20.58 3.39
N GLU A 101 -14.05 -21.15 4.36
CA GLU A 101 -13.69 -22.57 4.35
C GLU A 101 -14.95 -23.45 4.27
N SER A 102 -15.99 -23.11 5.04
CA SER A 102 -17.24 -23.88 5.06
C SER A 102 -18.11 -23.74 3.80
N HIS A 103 -17.87 -22.72 2.95
CA HIS A 103 -18.76 -22.41 1.83
C HIS A 103 -18.12 -22.51 0.44
N LEU A 104 -16.80 -22.29 0.31
CA LEU A 104 -16.12 -22.24 -0.99
C LEU A 104 -15.06 -23.33 -1.18
N ASP A 105 -14.66 -24.03 -0.11
CA ASP A 105 -13.50 -24.94 -0.12
C ASP A 105 -12.23 -24.29 -0.73
N GLN A 106 -12.12 -22.97 -0.59
CA GLN A 106 -11.07 -22.15 -1.17
C GLN A 106 -10.57 -21.13 -0.16
N ALA A 107 -9.28 -20.81 -0.26
CA ALA A 107 -8.67 -19.78 0.56
C ALA A 107 -9.12 -18.40 0.11
N ILE A 108 -9.43 -17.52 1.06
CA ILE A 108 -9.91 -16.16 0.81
C ILE A 108 -8.81 -15.14 1.14
N GLY A 109 -8.69 -14.10 0.32
CA GLY A 109 -7.78 -12.99 0.54
C GLY A 109 -8.48 -11.80 1.21
N VAL A 110 -7.77 -11.13 2.11
CA VAL A 110 -8.15 -9.81 2.66
C VAL A 110 -6.98 -8.85 2.56
N SER A 111 -7.23 -7.55 2.49
CA SER A 111 -6.19 -6.53 2.54
C SER A 111 -6.36 -5.66 3.77
N LEU A 112 -5.29 -5.53 4.56
CA LEU A 112 -5.22 -4.59 5.68
C LEU A 112 -4.50 -3.33 5.20
N VAL A 113 -5.14 -2.17 5.26
CA VAL A 113 -4.61 -0.91 4.74
C VAL A 113 -4.38 0.07 5.89
N ASP A 114 -3.16 0.57 6.03
CA ASP A 114 -2.81 1.58 7.02
C ASP A 114 -3.18 3.01 6.56
N LYS A 115 -2.98 4.00 7.44
CA LYS A 115 -3.29 5.41 7.13
C LYS A 115 -2.38 6.02 6.07
N SER A 116 -1.22 5.42 5.82
CA SER A 116 -0.28 5.83 4.78
C SER A 116 -0.59 5.20 3.43
N GLY A 117 -1.58 4.30 3.37
CA GLY A 117 -1.95 3.56 2.16
C GLY A 117 -1.09 2.34 1.90
N ASN A 118 -0.17 1.98 2.81
CA ASN A 118 0.50 0.68 2.70
C ASN A 118 -0.49 -0.42 3.03
N SER A 119 -0.30 -1.58 2.39
CA SER A 119 -1.18 -2.72 2.61
C SER A 119 -0.42 -3.98 2.99
N LEU A 120 -1.07 -4.78 3.81
CA LEU A 120 -0.73 -6.17 4.04
C LEU A 120 -1.90 -7.04 3.58
N SER A 121 -1.77 -7.65 2.40
CA SER A 121 -2.70 -8.65 1.91
C SER A 121 -2.44 -9.98 2.59
N VAL A 122 -3.49 -10.58 3.15
CA VAL A 122 -3.47 -11.81 3.94
C VAL A 122 -4.33 -12.85 3.25
N GLY A 123 -3.69 -13.91 2.78
CA GLY A 123 -4.35 -15.10 2.27
C GLY A 123 -4.67 -16.05 3.41
N LEU A 124 -5.96 -16.27 3.66
CA LEU A 124 -6.50 -17.09 4.76
C LEU A 124 -6.75 -18.54 4.31
N GLY A 125 -5.67 -19.29 4.07
CA GLY A 125 -5.74 -20.73 3.77
C GLY A 125 -5.98 -21.56 5.04
N LYS A 126 -6.37 -22.83 4.91
CA LYS A 126 -6.75 -23.68 6.07
C LYS A 126 -5.63 -23.87 7.09
N SER A 127 -4.45 -24.32 6.63
CA SER A 127 -3.29 -24.61 7.48
C SER A 127 -2.12 -23.65 7.26
N GLU A 128 -2.05 -23.06 6.06
CA GLU A 128 -0.97 -22.18 5.64
C GLU A 128 -1.56 -20.90 5.06
N TRP A 129 -0.92 -19.79 5.37
CA TRP A 129 -1.33 -18.45 4.94
C TRP A 129 -0.25 -17.86 4.04
N ALA A 130 -0.64 -16.90 3.20
CA ALA A 130 0.27 -16.07 2.42
C ALA A 130 0.15 -14.62 2.88
N LEU A 131 1.28 -13.93 3.00
CA LEU A 131 1.30 -12.49 3.28
C LEU A 131 1.97 -11.76 2.13
N ILE A 132 1.35 -10.70 1.64
CA ILE A 132 1.93 -9.83 0.61
C ILE A 132 1.86 -8.40 1.12
N TYR A 133 3.00 -7.80 1.39
CA TYR A 133 3.11 -6.40 1.75
C TYR A 133 3.33 -5.55 0.51
N SER A 134 2.64 -4.42 0.44
CA SER A 134 2.82 -3.39 -0.59
C SER A 134 2.99 -2.02 0.06
N ARG A 135 4.11 -1.36 -0.25
CA ARG A 135 4.38 0.01 0.19
C ARG A 135 3.97 1.00 -0.89
N MET A 136 3.12 1.95 -0.52
CA MET A 136 2.62 2.97 -1.42
C MET A 136 3.23 4.32 -1.06
N VAL A 137 3.77 5.04 -2.05
CA VAL A 137 4.23 6.42 -1.89
C VAL A 137 3.55 7.26 -2.97
N SER A 138 2.76 8.25 -2.55
CA SER A 138 2.02 9.14 -3.46
C SER A 138 1.12 8.38 -4.46
N GLY A 139 0.59 7.22 -4.07
CA GLY A 139 -0.27 6.39 -4.92
C GLY A 139 0.47 5.44 -5.87
N GLU A 140 1.80 5.41 -5.84
CA GLU A 140 2.62 4.48 -6.61
C GLU A 140 3.18 3.37 -5.73
N LEU A 141 3.20 2.13 -6.25
CA LEU A 141 3.83 0.99 -5.61
C LEU A 141 5.36 1.15 -5.70
N VAL A 142 6.02 1.22 -4.54
CA VAL A 142 7.48 1.39 -4.47
C VAL A 142 8.18 0.12 -4.03
N GLU A 143 7.58 -0.64 -3.12
CA GLU A 143 8.14 -1.89 -2.60
C GLU A 143 7.02 -2.93 -2.47
N GLN A 144 7.34 -4.18 -2.81
CA GLN A 144 6.47 -5.32 -2.60
C GLN A 144 7.27 -6.49 -2.07
N TYR A 145 6.75 -7.16 -1.04
CA TYR A 145 7.35 -8.35 -0.47
C TYR A 145 6.28 -9.42 -0.23
N ALA A 146 6.60 -10.66 -0.51
CA ALA A 146 5.80 -11.82 -0.14
C ALA A 146 6.44 -12.57 1.03
N SER A 147 5.64 -13.21 1.88
CA SER A 147 6.14 -14.20 2.83
C SER A 147 6.86 -15.32 2.09
N LEU A 148 7.90 -15.88 2.70
CA LEU A 148 8.66 -17.01 2.15
C LEU A 148 8.72 -18.16 3.17
N GLY A 149 8.02 -19.24 2.86
CA GLY A 149 8.01 -20.48 3.62
C GLY A 149 9.14 -21.41 3.22
N ASP A 150 8.86 -22.36 2.34
CA ASP A 150 9.85 -23.30 1.79
C ASP A 150 10.10 -22.97 0.31
N ASP A 151 11.31 -22.49 0.03
CA ASP A 151 11.72 -22.01 -1.30
C ASP A 151 11.81 -23.15 -2.34
N SER A 152 11.85 -24.41 -1.88
CA SER A 152 11.85 -25.57 -2.75
C SER A 152 10.46 -26.02 -3.20
N ARG A 153 9.38 -25.45 -2.62
CA ARG A 153 8.00 -25.83 -2.98
C ARG A 153 7.58 -25.23 -4.31
N GLU A 154 7.47 -26.10 -5.29
CA GLU A 154 6.98 -25.76 -6.63
C GLU A 154 5.44 -25.66 -6.69
N GLY A 155 4.96 -25.00 -7.76
CA GLY A 155 3.54 -24.86 -8.08
C GLY A 155 2.84 -23.73 -7.32
N SER A 156 1.53 -23.62 -7.57
CA SER A 156 0.66 -22.60 -6.98
C SER A 156 -0.55 -23.23 -6.26
N VAL A 157 -1.25 -22.39 -5.51
CA VAL A 157 -2.54 -22.67 -4.89
C VAL A 157 -3.45 -21.47 -5.09
N ALA A 158 -4.74 -21.74 -5.27
CA ALA A 158 -5.70 -20.68 -5.50
C ALA A 158 -6.04 -19.94 -4.19
N PHE A 159 -5.94 -18.61 -4.21
CA PHE A 159 -6.49 -17.71 -3.19
C PHE A 159 -7.37 -16.68 -3.87
N TYR A 160 -8.52 -16.39 -3.31
CA TYR A 160 -9.40 -15.37 -3.85
C TYR A 160 -9.03 -13.98 -3.31
N PHE A 161 -8.06 -13.31 -3.94
CA PHE A 161 -7.83 -11.87 -3.76
C PHE A 161 -8.55 -11.07 -4.85
N GLU A 162 -8.65 -9.76 -4.67
CA GLU A 162 -9.18 -8.85 -5.70
C GLU A 162 -8.33 -8.89 -7.00
N GLN A 163 -7.00 -8.98 -6.87
CA GLN A 163 -6.06 -8.87 -7.99
C GLN A 163 -5.29 -10.18 -8.27
N TRP A 164 -5.29 -11.13 -7.35
CA TRP A 164 -4.54 -12.38 -7.45
C TRP A 164 -5.44 -13.58 -7.21
N THR A 165 -5.27 -14.59 -8.05
CA THR A 165 -6.01 -15.84 -7.94
C THR A 165 -5.10 -17.02 -7.65
N ASP A 166 -3.86 -17.00 -8.13
CA ASP A 166 -2.86 -18.04 -7.90
C ASP A 166 -1.73 -17.48 -7.03
N ILE A 167 -1.31 -18.26 -6.02
CA ILE A 167 -0.23 -17.88 -5.10
C ILE A 167 0.82 -19.00 -5.09
N PRO A 168 2.12 -18.70 -5.22
CA PRO A 168 3.17 -19.72 -5.24
C PRO A 168 3.23 -20.45 -3.90
N ARG A 169 3.37 -21.78 -3.93
CA ARG A 169 3.43 -22.58 -2.70
C ARG A 169 4.62 -22.23 -1.81
N LYS A 170 5.72 -21.76 -2.41
CA LYS A 170 6.87 -21.24 -1.66
C LYS A 170 6.55 -20.03 -0.79
N TRP A 171 5.48 -19.30 -1.08
CA TRP A 171 5.08 -18.14 -0.28
C TRP A 171 4.20 -18.48 0.92
N LEU A 172 3.74 -19.72 1.01
CA LEU A 172 2.91 -20.18 2.11
C LEU A 172 3.74 -20.41 3.37
N ILE A 173 3.25 -19.87 4.48
CA ILE A 173 3.84 -20.04 5.80
C ILE A 173 2.82 -20.65 6.76
N PRO A 174 3.26 -21.35 7.82
CA PRO A 174 2.36 -21.84 8.87
C PRO A 174 1.46 -20.73 9.41
N GLN A 175 0.17 -21.04 9.60
CA GLN A 175 -0.82 -20.07 10.07
C GLN A 175 -0.39 -19.35 11.37
N SER A 176 0.23 -20.06 12.32
CA SER A 176 0.70 -19.47 13.58
C SER A 176 1.71 -18.34 13.36
N LEU A 177 2.69 -18.55 12.47
CA LEU A 177 3.68 -17.53 12.12
C LEU A 177 3.06 -16.37 11.36
N ALA A 178 2.09 -16.65 10.48
CA ALA A 178 1.37 -15.61 9.76
C ALA A 178 0.57 -14.70 10.70
N LYS A 179 -0.13 -15.27 11.68
CA LYS A 179 -0.87 -14.51 12.70
C LYS A 179 0.06 -13.62 13.53
N GLU A 180 1.22 -14.13 13.91
CA GLU A 180 2.25 -13.36 14.62
C GLU A 180 2.77 -12.19 13.76
N ALA A 181 3.10 -12.45 12.49
CA ALA A 181 3.56 -11.43 11.57
C ALA A 181 2.51 -10.34 11.29
N VAL A 182 1.23 -10.72 11.13
CA VAL A 182 0.11 -9.78 10.99
C VAL A 182 -0.03 -8.91 12.24
N ASN A 183 0.09 -9.49 13.43
CA ASN A 183 0.02 -8.74 14.68
C ASN A 183 1.17 -7.75 14.83
N GLU A 184 2.39 -8.13 14.46
CA GLU A 184 3.54 -7.24 14.47
C GLU A 184 3.31 -6.06 13.52
N TRP A 185 2.93 -6.35 12.27
CA TRP A 185 2.64 -5.31 11.29
C TRP A 185 1.52 -4.36 11.74
N PHE A 186 0.43 -4.89 12.29
CA PHE A 186 -0.66 -4.09 12.84
C PHE A 186 -0.18 -3.15 13.95
N ARG A 187 0.72 -3.61 14.83
CA ARG A 187 1.17 -2.83 15.99
C ARG A 187 2.25 -1.79 15.64
N SER A 188 3.21 -2.16 14.80
CA SER A 188 4.42 -1.37 14.56
C SER A 188 4.53 -0.80 13.15
N GLY A 189 3.71 -1.28 12.21
CA GLY A 189 3.83 -0.97 10.78
C GLY A 189 5.04 -1.61 10.11
N LYS A 190 5.78 -2.48 10.81
CA LYS A 190 6.99 -3.12 10.30
C LYS A 190 6.71 -4.55 9.87
N LEU A 191 7.48 -5.03 8.89
CA LEU A 191 7.51 -6.44 8.55
C LEU A 191 8.16 -7.24 9.68
N SER A 192 7.52 -8.34 10.05
CA SER A 192 7.99 -9.18 11.15
C SER A 192 9.24 -9.96 10.77
N GLU A 193 10.19 -10.06 11.70
CA GLU A 193 11.41 -10.87 11.58
C GLU A 193 11.17 -12.37 11.88
N VAL A 194 9.97 -12.74 12.36
CA VAL A 194 9.63 -14.14 12.69
C VAL A 194 9.41 -15.01 11.45
N ILE A 195 9.28 -14.37 10.27
CA ILE A 195 9.18 -15.02 8.98
C ILE A 195 10.20 -14.42 8.01
N ARG A 196 10.47 -15.16 6.93
CA ARG A 196 11.28 -14.65 5.82
C ARG A 196 10.37 -13.93 4.83
N TRP A 197 10.93 -12.92 4.18
CA TRP A 197 10.29 -12.15 3.13
C TRP A 197 11.12 -12.26 1.85
N THR A 198 10.46 -12.25 0.71
CA THR A 198 11.11 -12.20 -0.60
C THR A 198 10.53 -11.08 -1.44
N SER A 199 11.38 -10.42 -2.23
CA SER A 199 10.97 -9.48 -3.27
C SER A 199 10.89 -10.14 -4.65
N ASP A 200 10.96 -11.48 -4.71
CA ASP A 200 10.79 -12.21 -5.96
C ASP A 200 9.45 -11.83 -6.58
N ALA A 201 9.49 -11.51 -7.87
CA ALA A 201 8.29 -11.24 -8.63
C ALA A 201 7.38 -12.48 -8.67
N TYR A 202 6.06 -12.22 -8.60
CA TYR A 202 5.03 -13.18 -8.99
C TYR A 202 5.08 -13.43 -10.49
#